data_AF-A0A4Q7UXL1-F1
#
_entry.id   AF-A0A4Q7UXL1-F1
#
_cell.length_a   1.000
_cell.length_b   1.000
_cell.length_c   1.000
_cell.angle_alpha   90.00
_cell.angle_beta   90.00
_cell.angle_gamma   90.00
#
_symmetry.space_group_name_H-M   'P 1'
#
loop_
_entity.id
_entity.type
_entity.pdbx_description
1 polymer ?
#
loop_
_entity_poly.entity_id
_entity_poly.type
_entity_poly.pdbx_seq_one_letter_code
_entity_poly.pdbx_strand_id
1 'polypeptide(L)'
;MTHSATPVARTSRAVTVLRTLQVASVLTVLNLAVQFVTAGEMFPGGGPEDIHATGAITLHVFTGVVAIAAIAWFRPLGGALWPAVLASLVFVASFVQAYYGARDSLGIHIPGAMLLTVGAVWILAWSFSSARD
;
A
#
# COMPACT_ATOMS: atom_id res chain seq x y z
N MET A 1 -29.48 -15.24 16.89
CA MET A 1 -29.95 -13.85 16.75
C MET A 1 -28.99 -13.11 15.84
N THR A 2 -29.35 -12.88 14.58
CA THR A 2 -28.58 -12.06 13.65
C THR A 2 -29.00 -10.61 13.83
N HIS A 3 -28.17 -9.79 14.47
CA HIS A 3 -28.39 -8.34 14.50
C HIS A 3 -28.15 -7.78 13.10
N SER A 4 -29.23 -7.56 12.35
CA SER A 4 -29.18 -6.81 11.10
C SER A 4 -28.76 -5.38 11.42
N ALA A 5 -27.53 -4.99 11.03
CA ALA A 5 -27.07 -3.62 11.16
C ALA A 5 -28.03 -2.66 10.43
N THR A 6 -28.41 -1.57 11.09
CA THR A 6 -29.24 -0.52 10.49
C THR A 6 -28.53 0.11 9.29
N PRO A 7 -29.26 0.50 8.22
CA PRO A 7 -28.66 1.01 6.98
C PRO A 7 -27.64 2.15 7.18
N VAL A 8 -27.91 3.05 8.13
CA VAL A 8 -27.03 4.18 8.48
C VAL A 8 -25.65 3.73 8.98
N ALA A 9 -25.60 2.70 9.83
CA ALA A 9 -24.35 2.16 10.37
C ALA A 9 -23.51 1.42 9.32
N ARG A 10 -24.16 0.87 8.28
CA ARG A 10 -23.47 0.24 7.15
C ARG A 10 -22.80 1.30 6.26
N THR A 11 -23.49 2.39 5.98
CA THR A 11 -22.97 3.51 5.18
C THR A 11 -21.80 4.21 5.87
N SER A 12 -21.91 4.51 7.17
CA SER A 12 -20.81 5.15 7.91
C SER A 12 -19.55 4.29 7.92
N ARG A 13 -19.68 2.98 8.15
CA ARG A 13 -18.57 2.02 8.09
C ARG A 13 -17.94 1.98 6.70
N ALA A 14 -18.73 1.94 5.63
CA ALA A 14 -18.22 1.94 4.26
C ALA A 14 -17.38 3.21 3.99
N VAL A 15 -17.89 4.38 4.36
CA VAL A 15 -17.17 5.65 4.22
C VAL A 15 -15.86 5.64 5.01
N THR A 16 -15.87 5.18 6.26
CA THR A 16 -14.65 5.08 7.08
C THR A 16 -13.63 4.16 6.43
N VAL A 17 -14.02 2.95 6.01
CA VAL A 17 -13.11 1.99 5.38
C VAL A 17 -12.50 2.55 4.09
N LEU A 18 -13.32 3.20 3.24
CA LEU A 18 -12.84 3.80 2.00
C LEU A 18 -11.86 4.95 2.26
N ARG A 19 -12.14 5.81 3.25
CA ARG A 19 -11.24 6.91 3.63
C ARG A 19 -9.93 6.39 4.20
N THR A 20 -9.97 5.36 5.05
CA THR A 20 -8.76 4.68 5.55
C THR A 20 -7.92 4.15 4.39
N LEU A 21 -8.56 3.48 3.43
CA LEU A 21 -7.88 2.95 2.25
C LEU A 21 -7.22 4.07 1.43
N GLN A 22 -7.95 5.17 1.16
CA GLN A 22 -7.44 6.31 0.41
C GLN A 22 -6.24 6.96 1.10
N VAL A 23 -6.35 7.27 2.39
CA VAL A 23 -5.27 7.91 3.16
C VAL A 23 -4.05 7.00 3.22
N ALA A 24 -4.22 5.72 3.56
CA ALA A 24 -3.10 4.77 3.62
C ALA A 24 -2.44 4.57 2.25
N SER A 25 -3.22 4.59 1.16
CA SER A 25 -2.68 4.48 -0.21
C SER A 25 -1.89 5.73 -0.61
N VAL A 26 -2.36 6.93 -0.24
CA VAL A 26 -1.61 8.19 -0.44
C VAL A 26 -0.29 8.13 0.32
N LEU A 27 -0.34 7.76 1.61
CA LEU A 27 0.86 7.63 2.43
C LEU A 27 1.84 6.58 1.88
N THR A 28 1.33 5.47 1.35
CA THR A 28 2.15 4.45 0.67
C THR A 28 2.90 5.04 -0.52
N VAL A 29 2.20 5.78 -1.40
CA VAL A 29 2.82 6.39 -2.60
C VAL A 29 3.80 7.49 -2.23
N LEU A 30 3.49 8.34 -1.25
CA LEU A 30 4.42 9.36 -0.75
C LEU A 30 5.67 8.74 -0.12
N ASN A 31 5.50 7.68 0.67
CA ASN A 31 6.62 6.95 1.26
C ASN A 31 7.51 6.33 0.17
N LEU A 32 6.94 5.77 -0.89
CA LEU A 32 7.70 5.27 -2.04
C LEU A 32 8.50 6.38 -2.73
N ALA A 33 7.93 7.58 -2.88
CA ALA A 33 8.67 8.72 -3.41
C ALA A 33 9.90 9.06 -2.55
N VAL A 34 9.74 9.06 -1.22
CA VAL A 34 10.86 9.22 -0.27
C VAL A 34 11.89 8.10 -0.42
N GLN A 35 11.46 6.84 -0.58
CA GLN A 35 12.37 5.72 -0.82
C GLN A 35 13.19 5.91 -2.10
N PHE A 36 12.60 6.42 -3.18
CA PHE A 36 13.34 6.68 -4.42
C PHE A 36 14.34 7.84 -4.28
N VAL A 37 13.98 8.91 -3.58
CA VAL A 37 14.89 10.03 -3.31
C VAL A 37 16.09 9.55 -2.49
N THR A 38 15.83 8.89 -1.36
CA THR A 38 16.89 8.36 -0.49
C THR A 38 17.76 7.31 -1.17
N ALA A 39 17.19 6.45 -2.02
CA ALA A 39 17.97 5.52 -2.83
C ALA A 39 18.86 6.24 -3.85
N GLY A 40 18.35 7.28 -4.50
CA GLY A 40 19.11 8.10 -5.45
C GLY A 40 20.31 8.79 -4.81
N GLU A 41 20.16 9.27 -3.57
CA GLU A 41 21.23 9.90 -2.80
C GLU A 41 22.36 8.94 -2.40
N MET A 42 22.11 7.63 -2.34
CA MET A 42 23.15 6.65 -1.97
C MET A 42 24.20 6.39 -3.05
N PHE A 43 23.94 6.83 -4.28
CA PHE A 43 24.85 6.60 -5.41
C PHE A 43 25.63 7.87 -5.80
N PRO A 44 26.95 7.77 -6.07
CA PRO A 44 27.82 6.60 -5.86
C PRO A 44 28.43 6.50 -4.45
N GLY A 45 28.32 7.57 -3.63
CA GLY A 45 29.21 7.82 -2.49
C GLY A 45 28.66 7.49 -1.10
N GLY A 46 27.49 6.86 -0.99
CA GLY A 46 26.77 6.72 0.28
C GLY A 46 25.73 7.83 0.47
N GLY A 47 24.73 7.56 1.31
CA GLY A 47 23.55 8.39 1.48
C GLY A 47 22.77 8.00 2.73
N PRO A 48 21.51 8.43 2.88
CA PRO A 48 20.75 8.26 4.11
C PRO A 48 20.18 6.83 4.26
N GLU A 49 21.06 5.84 4.45
CA GLU A 49 20.72 4.42 4.59
C GLU A 49 19.72 4.17 5.72
N ASP A 50 19.90 4.82 6.87
CA ASP A 50 18.99 4.70 8.01
C ASP A 50 17.59 5.24 7.70
N ILE A 51 17.48 6.33 6.94
CA ILE A 51 16.20 6.91 6.56
C ILE A 51 15.50 5.98 5.57
N HIS A 52 16.23 5.43 4.60
CA HIS A 52 15.69 4.48 3.63
C HIS A 52 15.24 3.17 4.30
N ALA A 53 16.01 2.67 5.26
CA ALA A 53 15.63 1.49 6.04
C ALA A 53 14.38 1.77 6.90
N THR A 54 14.31 2.94 7.53
CA THR A 54 13.13 3.38 8.30
C THR A 54 11.90 3.53 7.41
N GLY A 55 12.05 4.09 6.21
CA GLY A 55 10.99 4.20 5.22
C GLY A 55 10.54 2.85 4.68
N ALA A 56 11.42 1.85 4.59
CA ALA A 56 11.04 0.47 4.25
C ALA A 56 10.15 -0.16 5.34
N ILE A 57 10.49 0.04 6.62
CA ILE A 57 9.63 -0.41 7.74
C ILE A 57 8.26 0.27 7.67
N THR A 58 8.26 1.59 7.47
CA THR A 58 7.04 2.39 7.34
C THR A 58 6.17 1.91 6.16
N LEU A 59 6.81 1.50 5.05
CA LEU A 59 6.12 0.94 3.88
C LEU A 59 5.34 -0.33 4.22
N HIS A 60 5.90 -1.24 5.04
CA HIS A 60 5.18 -2.44 5.49
C HIS A 60 3.91 -2.07 6.26
N VAL A 61 3.99 -1.07 7.13
CA VAL A 61 2.84 -0.63 7.94
C VAL A 61 1.75 -0.06 7.03
N PHE A 62 2.10 0.88 6.14
CA PHE A 62 1.10 1.49 5.25
C PHE A 62 0.48 0.47 4.30
N THR A 63 1.28 -0.37 3.65
CA THR A 63 0.77 -1.41 2.75
C THR A 63 -0.06 -2.47 3.49
N GLY A 64 0.27 -2.77 4.75
CA GLY A 64 -0.53 -3.65 5.61
C GLY A 64 -1.90 -3.04 5.93
N VAL A 65 -1.95 -1.75 6.27
CA VAL A 65 -3.22 -1.03 6.47
C VAL A 65 -4.05 -1.00 5.20
N VAL A 66 -3.43 -0.76 4.04
CA VAL A 66 -4.09 -0.82 2.72
C VAL A 66 -4.69 -2.20 2.47
N ALA A 67 -3.95 -3.28 2.71
CA ALA A 67 -4.44 -4.65 2.55
C ALA A 67 -5.64 -4.95 3.46
N ILE A 68 -5.55 -4.61 4.74
CA ILE A 68 -6.65 -4.80 5.71
C ILE A 68 -7.88 -4.00 5.28
N ALA A 69 -7.72 -2.74 4.91
CA ALA A 69 -8.82 -1.88 4.48
C ALA A 69 -9.48 -2.39 3.17
N ALA A 70 -8.69 -2.84 2.20
CA ALA A 70 -9.19 -3.41 0.96
C ALA A 70 -9.96 -4.73 1.19
N ILE A 71 -9.49 -5.60 2.09
CA ILE A 71 -10.21 -6.82 2.49
C ILE A 71 -11.51 -6.45 3.22
N ALA A 72 -11.48 -5.46 4.11
CA ALA A 72 -12.64 -4.98 4.85
C ALA A 72 -13.68 -4.30 3.93
N TRP A 73 -13.24 -3.74 2.79
CA TRP A 73 -14.12 -3.24 1.74
C TRP A 73 -14.81 -4.38 0.98
N PHE A 74 -14.08 -5.44 0.64
CA PHE A 74 -14.61 -6.60 -0.09
C PHE A 74 -15.72 -7.35 0.64
N ARG A 75 -15.48 -7.76 1.90
CA ARG A 75 -16.34 -8.75 2.59
C ARG A 75 -17.79 -8.30 2.90
N PRO A 76 -18.06 -7.04 3.29
CA PRO A 76 -19.41 -6.60 3.69
C PRO A 76 -20.20 -5.86 2.60
N LEU A 77 -19.55 -5.39 1.53
CA LEU A 77 -20.13 -4.41 0.58
C LEU A 77 -20.30 -4.95 -0.85
N GLY A 78 -19.89 -6.20 -1.12
CA GLY A 78 -20.05 -6.81 -2.44
C GLY A 78 -19.12 -6.24 -3.52
N GLY A 79 -18.03 -5.57 -3.12
CA GLY A 79 -17.04 -5.04 -4.05
C GLY A 79 -16.26 -6.13 -4.79
N ALA A 80 -15.55 -5.76 -5.85
CA ALA A 80 -14.69 -6.69 -6.58
C ALA A 80 -13.57 -7.25 -5.68
N LEU A 81 -13.18 -8.51 -5.89
CA LEU A 81 -12.12 -9.18 -5.10
C LEU A 81 -10.70 -8.68 -5.45
N TRP A 82 -10.49 -8.26 -6.70
CA TRP A 82 -9.18 -7.94 -7.22
C TRP A 82 -8.40 -6.87 -6.42
N PRO A 83 -9.01 -5.79 -5.85
CA PRO A 83 -8.26 -4.80 -5.10
C PRO A 83 -7.70 -5.36 -3.80
N ALA A 84 -8.44 -6.27 -3.14
CA ALA A 84 -7.98 -6.95 -1.93
C ALA A 84 -6.81 -7.89 -2.22
N VAL A 85 -6.88 -8.60 -3.36
CA VAL A 85 -5.78 -9.47 -3.82
C VAL A 85 -4.55 -8.62 -4.17
N LEU A 86 -4.70 -7.58 -4.98
CA LEU A 86 -3.60 -6.71 -5.37
C LEU A 86 -2.96 -6.02 -4.16
N ALA A 87 -3.75 -5.50 -3.23
CA ALA A 87 -3.25 -4.89 -1.99
C ALA A 87 -2.46 -5.88 -1.13
N SER A 88 -2.93 -7.12 -1.04
CA SER A 88 -2.24 -8.18 -0.32
C SER A 88 -0.92 -8.56 -1.00
N LEU A 89 -0.89 -8.61 -2.34
CA LEU A 89 0.32 -8.84 -3.12
C LEU A 89 1.33 -7.69 -2.94
N VAL A 90 0.89 -6.44 -2.95
CA VAL A 90 1.73 -5.26 -2.68
C VAL A 90 2.31 -5.31 -1.26
N PHE A 91 1.50 -5.69 -0.26
CA PHE A 91 1.96 -5.87 1.11
C PHE A 91 3.04 -6.95 1.21
N VAL A 92 2.82 -8.14 0.64
CA VAL A 92 3.82 -9.22 0.62
C VAL A 92 5.08 -8.80 -0.15
N ALA A 93 4.92 -8.14 -1.30
CA ALA A 93 6.02 -7.66 -2.12
C ALA A 93 6.90 -6.65 -1.36
N SER A 94 6.33 -5.87 -0.42
CA SER A 94 7.14 -4.97 0.42
C SER A 94 8.17 -5.73 1.26
N PHE A 95 7.82 -6.90 1.84
CA PHE A 95 8.77 -7.73 2.59
C PHE A 95 9.81 -8.39 1.69
N VAL A 96 9.40 -8.83 0.51
CA VAL A 96 10.34 -9.35 -0.50
C VAL A 96 11.35 -8.27 -0.89
N GLN A 97 10.90 -7.01 -1.03
CA GLN A 97 11.78 -5.87 -1.29
C GLN A 97 12.73 -5.58 -0.14
N ALA A 98 12.29 -5.68 1.11
CA ALA A 98 13.17 -5.55 2.27
C ALA A 98 14.25 -6.65 2.32
N TYR A 99 13.90 -7.88 1.95
CA TYR A 99 14.85 -8.99 1.87
C TYR A 99 15.93 -8.76 0.80
N TYR A 100 15.54 -8.28 -0.38
CA TYR A 100 16.46 -7.96 -1.49
C TYR A 100 16.93 -6.50 -1.49
N GLY A 101 16.82 -5.78 -0.37
CA GLY A 101 17.15 -4.35 -0.28
C GLY A 101 18.65 -4.03 -0.32
N ALA A 102 19.50 -5.06 -0.34
CA ALA A 102 20.95 -4.90 -0.31
C ALA A 102 21.52 -4.46 -1.66
N ARG A 103 22.72 -3.85 -1.61
CA ARG A 103 23.42 -3.28 -2.79
C ARG A 103 23.82 -4.35 -3.82
N ASP A 104 24.00 -5.59 -3.41
CA ASP A 104 24.32 -6.74 -4.28
C ASP A 104 23.10 -7.33 -5.01
N SER A 105 21.88 -6.98 -4.58
CA SER A 105 20.62 -7.44 -5.16
C SER A 105 19.84 -6.37 -5.93
N LEU A 106 20.48 -5.27 -6.34
CA LEU A 106 19.84 -4.15 -7.06
C LEU A 106 19.08 -4.57 -8.34
N GLY A 107 19.57 -5.61 -9.03
CA GLY A 107 18.91 -6.16 -10.22
C GLY A 107 17.51 -6.74 -9.94
N ILE A 108 17.21 -7.10 -8.68
CA ILE A 108 15.90 -7.54 -8.22
C ILE A 108 15.18 -6.40 -7.49
N HIS A 109 15.92 -5.64 -6.68
CA HIS A 109 15.38 -4.54 -5.89
C HIS A 109 14.71 -3.49 -6.79
N ILE A 110 15.42 -2.99 -7.81
CA ILE A 110 14.92 -1.89 -8.65
C ILE A 110 13.65 -2.30 -9.42
N PRO A 111 13.62 -3.42 -10.18
CA PRO A 111 12.39 -3.81 -10.88
C PRO A 111 11.24 -4.13 -9.93
N GLY A 112 11.53 -4.75 -8.79
CA GLY A 112 10.49 -5.05 -7.80
C GLY A 112 9.92 -3.80 -7.12
N ALA A 113 10.75 -2.77 -6.88
CA ALA A 113 10.29 -1.47 -6.43
C ALA A 113 9.36 -0.80 -7.47
N MET A 114 9.69 -0.89 -8.76
CA MET A 114 8.80 -0.39 -9.83
C MET A 114 7.44 -1.10 -9.83
N LEU A 115 7.44 -2.44 -9.72
CA LEU A 115 6.19 -3.22 -9.66
C LEU A 115 5.34 -2.86 -8.44
N LEU A 116 5.98 -2.69 -7.27
CA LEU A 116 5.33 -2.26 -6.05
C LEU A 116 4.72 -0.86 -6.22
N THR A 117 5.44 0.07 -6.84
CA THR A 117 4.93 1.42 -7.16
C THR A 117 3.72 1.37 -8.08
N VAL A 118 3.77 0.60 -9.17
CA VAL A 118 2.63 0.45 -10.08
C VAL A 118 1.42 -0.10 -9.33
N GLY A 119 1.59 -1.15 -8.52
CA GLY A 119 0.52 -1.72 -7.71
C GLY A 119 -0.07 -0.71 -6.71
N ALA A 120 0.78 0.03 -6.00
CA ALA A 120 0.35 1.03 -5.02
C ALA A 120 -0.42 2.19 -5.69
N VAL A 121 0.08 2.70 -6.82
CA VAL A 121 -0.57 3.77 -7.59
C VAL A 121 -1.90 3.28 -8.19
N TRP A 122 -1.96 2.04 -8.66
CA TRP A 122 -3.21 1.45 -9.17
C TRP A 122 -4.27 1.38 -8.07
N ILE A 123 -3.93 0.85 -6.89
CA ILE A 123 -4.85 0.79 -5.74
C ILE A 123 -5.30 2.18 -5.35
N LEU A 124 -4.38 3.15 -5.30
CA LEU A 124 -4.68 4.55 -5.00
C LEU A 124 -5.70 5.10 -6.00
N ALA A 125 -5.42 5.02 -7.30
CA ALA A 125 -6.29 5.53 -8.36
C ALA A 125 -7.69 4.90 -8.29
N TRP A 126 -7.74 3.58 -8.13
CA TRP A 126 -8.99 2.85 -7.96
C TRP A 126 -9.78 3.28 -6.73
N SER A 127 -9.12 3.48 -5.58
CA SER A 127 -9.79 3.89 -4.34
C SER A 127 -10.51 5.24 -4.47
N PHE A 128 -10.05 6.12 -5.37
CA PHE A 128 -10.71 7.39 -5.67
C PHE A 128 -11.76 7.27 -6.78
N SER A 129 -11.62 6.34 -7.73
CA SER A 129 -12.66 6.09 -8.73
C SER A 129 -13.89 5.45 -8.10
N SER A 130 -13.72 4.48 -7.20
CA SER A 130 -14.84 3.83 -6.49
C SER A 130 -15.60 4.73 -5.52
N ALA A 131 -15.14 5.95 -5.27
CA ALA A 131 -15.90 6.96 -4.52
C ALA A 131 -16.90 7.73 -5.41
N ARG A 132 -16.82 7.57 -6.73
CA ARG A 132 -17.66 8.27 -7.72
C ARG A 132 -18.81 7.42 -8.25
N ASP A 133 -18.75 6.11 -8.03
CA ASP A 133 -19.76 5.11 -8.38
C ASP A 133 -20.73 4.88 -7.21
#